data_AF-A0A7W5AEP9-F1
#
_entry.id   AF-A0A7W5AEP9-F1
#
_cell.length_a   1.000
_cell.length_b   1.000
_cell.length_c   1.000
_cell.angle_alpha   90.00
_cell.angle_beta   90.00
_cell.angle_gamma   90.00
#
_symmetry.space_group_name_H-M   'P 1'
#
loop_
_entity.id
_entity.type
_entity.pdbx_description
1 polymer ?
#
loop_
_entity_poly.entity_id
_entity_poly.type
_entity_poly.pdbx_seq_one_letter_code
_entity_poly.pdbx_strand_id
1 'polypeptide(L)'
;MQPDQEISLEARAGVAAGVAVLPLIPFALLAALVVGGWEPLHSFDRSITDRLHGAALDSPALTTAMTWWTNVFQPNVFRLAALLLVIWLVRRGARRPAVWVAVTTVVGGLLGGGIKLLVGRDRPDLLEPVARAVGYAFPSGHALNAAVGMAVFVVIFPHVRALWAAAVLIPVGTAVSRVVLGVHWTSDVVAGLLLGAVVPAITLLVFRRAGARPRRRVGVRSGPLG
;
A
#
# COMPACT_ATOMS: atom_id res chain seq x y z
N MET A 1 -33.81 -15.61 -7.81
CA MET A 1 -33.04 -14.85 -6.79
C MET A 1 -34.02 -13.83 -6.24
N GLN A 2 -34.23 -13.79 -4.93
CA GLN A 2 -35.26 -12.93 -4.34
C GLN A 2 -34.75 -11.47 -4.23
N PRO A 3 -35.62 -10.45 -4.39
CA PRO A 3 -35.24 -9.03 -4.44
C PRO A 3 -34.51 -8.50 -3.18
N ASP A 4 -34.78 -9.11 -2.04
CA ASP A 4 -34.14 -8.84 -0.73
C ASP A 4 -32.65 -9.23 -0.70
N GLN A 5 -32.28 -10.31 -1.39
CA GLN A 5 -30.89 -10.73 -1.51
C GLN A 5 -30.08 -9.79 -2.41
N GLU A 6 -30.69 -9.22 -3.44
CA GLU A 6 -30.06 -8.27 -4.36
C GLU A 6 -29.75 -6.95 -3.64
N ILE A 7 -30.70 -6.39 -2.89
CA ILE A 7 -30.52 -5.16 -2.10
C ILE A 7 -29.42 -5.34 -1.03
N SER A 8 -29.36 -6.50 -0.37
CA SER A 8 -28.32 -6.77 0.64
C SER A 8 -26.91 -6.94 0.06
N LEU A 9 -26.80 -7.47 -1.17
CA LEU A 9 -25.54 -7.61 -1.90
C LEU A 9 -25.02 -6.25 -2.39
N GLU A 10 -25.91 -5.41 -2.92
CA GLU A 10 -25.57 -4.05 -3.33
C GLU A 10 -25.15 -3.18 -2.16
N ALA A 11 -25.85 -3.26 -1.02
CA ALA A 11 -25.48 -2.57 0.21
C ALA A 11 -24.10 -3.02 0.72
N ARG A 12 -23.82 -4.33 0.75
CA ARG A 12 -22.50 -4.88 1.16
C ARG A 12 -21.38 -4.47 0.21
N ALA A 13 -21.64 -4.42 -1.09
CA ALA A 13 -20.67 -3.94 -2.08
C ALA A 13 -20.43 -2.43 -1.99
N GLY A 14 -21.46 -1.65 -1.66
CA GLY A 14 -21.38 -0.22 -1.39
C GLY A 14 -20.53 0.08 -0.14
N VAL A 15 -20.77 -0.64 0.96
CA VAL A 15 -19.99 -0.51 2.21
C VAL A 15 -18.52 -0.90 1.98
N ALA A 16 -18.25 -2.02 1.28
CA ALA A 16 -16.87 -2.43 0.97
C ALA A 16 -16.15 -1.42 0.06
N ALA A 17 -16.87 -0.79 -0.88
CA ALA A 17 -16.33 0.28 -1.71
C ALA A 17 -16.07 1.56 -0.92
N GLY A 18 -16.97 1.94 -0.01
CA GLY A 18 -16.80 3.10 0.87
C GLY A 18 -15.57 2.95 1.78
N VAL A 19 -15.39 1.77 2.38
CA VAL A 19 -14.21 1.46 3.19
C VAL A 19 -12.92 1.49 2.37
N ALA A 20 -12.94 1.05 1.11
CA ALA A 20 -11.78 1.08 0.23
C ALA A 20 -11.31 2.50 -0.15
N VAL A 21 -12.23 3.46 -0.19
CA VAL A 21 -11.95 4.86 -0.56
C VAL A 21 -11.76 5.76 0.66
N LEU A 22 -12.19 5.33 1.85
CA LEU A 22 -12.03 6.08 3.09
C LEU A 22 -10.60 6.61 3.34
N PRO A 23 -9.51 5.83 3.10
CA PRO A 23 -8.15 6.34 3.32
C PRO A 23 -7.67 7.32 2.24
N LEU A 24 -8.41 7.50 1.14
CA LEU A 24 -8.08 8.47 0.09
C LEU A 24 -8.30 9.91 0.57
N ILE A 25 -9.32 10.15 1.40
CA ILE A 25 -9.61 11.48 1.98
C ILE A 25 -8.45 11.98 2.85
N PRO A 26 -8.00 11.25 3.89
CA PRO A 26 -6.85 11.68 4.69
C PRO A 26 -5.56 11.69 3.87
N PHE A 27 -5.41 10.83 2.85
CA PHE A 27 -4.26 10.90 1.94
C PHE A 27 -4.25 12.21 1.15
N ALA A 28 -5.37 12.57 0.53
CA ALA A 28 -5.49 13.79 -0.27
C ALA A 28 -5.32 15.05 0.59
N LEU A 29 -5.92 15.06 1.79
CA LEU A 29 -5.73 16.14 2.76
C LEU A 29 -4.26 16.27 3.14
N LEU A 30 -3.60 15.16 3.51
CA LEU A 30 -2.20 15.18 3.91
C LEU A 30 -1.29 15.64 2.75
N ALA A 31 -1.54 15.16 1.53
CA ALA A 31 -0.83 15.61 0.34
C ALA A 31 -1.02 17.13 0.10
N ALA A 32 -2.24 17.64 0.26
CA ALA A 32 -2.53 19.07 0.12
C ALA A 32 -1.82 19.91 1.19
N LEU A 33 -1.79 19.45 2.46
CA LEU A 33 -1.08 20.13 3.54
C LEU A 33 0.44 20.15 3.32
N VAL A 34 1.00 19.06 2.76
CA VAL A 34 2.42 18.96 2.41
C VAL A 34 2.75 19.89 1.24
N VAL A 35 1.98 19.84 0.15
CA VAL A 35 2.19 20.70 -1.03
C VAL A 35 1.98 22.17 -0.69
N GLY A 36 1.00 22.48 0.16
CA GLY A 36 0.72 23.83 0.63
C GLY A 36 1.72 24.37 1.65
N GLY A 37 2.70 23.57 2.09
CA GLY A 37 3.72 23.99 3.05
C GLY A 37 3.15 24.43 4.40
N TRP A 38 2.09 23.76 4.90
CA TRP A 38 1.42 24.18 6.13
C TRP A 38 2.34 24.02 7.35
N GLU A 39 2.76 25.14 7.93
CA GLU A 39 3.79 25.19 8.98
C GLU A 39 3.49 24.33 10.22
N PRO A 40 2.24 24.22 10.72
CA PRO A 40 1.93 23.31 11.82
C PRO A 40 2.22 21.83 11.51
N LEU A 41 1.99 21.37 10.28
CA LEU A 41 2.36 20.00 9.89
C LEU A 41 3.87 19.84 9.78
N HIS A 42 4.55 20.83 9.20
CA HIS A 42 5.99 20.77 9.03
C HIS A 42 6.72 20.81 10.39
N SER A 43 6.28 21.67 11.32
CA SER A 43 6.81 21.73 12.68
C SER A 43 6.54 20.44 13.47
N PHE A 44 5.35 19.85 13.31
CA PHE A 44 5.07 18.52 13.86
C PHE A 44 6.03 17.46 13.30
N ASP A 45 6.19 17.39 11.97
CA ASP A 45 7.11 16.45 11.31
C ASP A 45 8.55 16.61 11.82
N ARG A 46 9.06 17.84 11.91
CA ARG A 46 10.39 18.14 12.47
C ARG A 46 10.51 17.65 13.90
N SER A 47 9.58 18.02 14.78
CA SER A 47 9.63 17.66 16.20
C SER A 47 9.65 16.16 16.45
N ILE A 48 8.96 15.36 15.64
CA ILE A 48 8.97 13.90 15.75
C ILE A 48 10.26 13.32 15.17
N THR A 49 10.68 13.81 14.01
CA THR A 49 11.89 13.34 13.33
C THR A 49 13.13 13.59 14.18
N ASP A 50 13.28 14.80 14.76
CA ASP A 50 14.41 15.16 15.60
C ASP A 50 14.49 14.29 16.86
N ARG A 51 13.36 14.01 17.50
CA ARG A 51 13.32 13.13 18.70
C ARG A 51 13.71 11.69 18.35
N LEU A 52 13.13 11.14 17.28
CA LEU A 52 13.36 9.74 16.91
C LEU A 52 14.75 9.52 16.33
N HIS A 53 15.26 10.49 15.55
CA HIS A 53 16.62 10.47 15.05
C HIS A 53 17.66 10.70 16.15
N GLY A 54 17.38 11.60 17.11
CA GLY A 54 18.22 11.77 18.30
C GLY A 54 18.39 10.47 19.08
N ALA A 55 17.29 9.74 19.31
CA ALA A 55 17.35 8.41 19.93
C ALA A 55 18.18 7.39 19.11
N ALA A 56 18.21 7.53 17.79
CA ALA A 56 19.02 6.69 16.90
C ALA A 56 20.52 7.03 17.01
N LEU A 57 20.87 8.32 17.14
CA LEU A 57 22.23 8.78 17.39
C LEU A 57 22.76 8.28 18.74
N ASP A 58 21.92 8.34 19.77
CA ASP A 58 22.29 7.92 21.13
C ASP A 58 22.42 6.38 21.27
N SER A 59 21.86 5.61 20.33
CA SER A 59 21.80 4.15 20.41
C SER A 59 22.21 3.45 19.10
N PRO A 60 23.48 3.02 18.98
CA PRO A 60 23.95 2.23 17.84
C PRO A 60 23.15 0.93 17.61
N ALA A 61 22.65 0.33 18.70
CA ALA A 61 21.81 -0.87 18.64
C ALA A 61 20.46 -0.56 17.96
N LEU A 62 19.82 0.56 18.29
CA LEU A 62 18.58 0.99 17.63
C LEU A 62 18.81 1.26 16.14
N THR A 63 19.85 2.01 15.81
CA THR A 63 20.21 2.31 14.41
C THR A 63 20.46 1.04 13.61
N THR A 64 21.21 0.08 14.19
CA THR A 64 21.48 -1.22 13.56
C THR A 64 20.19 -2.01 13.36
N ALA A 65 19.33 -2.09 14.39
CA ALA A 65 18.07 -2.81 14.32
C ALA A 65 17.12 -2.21 13.25
N MET A 66 16.98 -0.88 13.20
CA MET A 66 16.15 -0.20 12.21
C MET A 66 16.71 -0.33 10.79
N THR A 67 18.04 -0.32 10.64
CA THR A 67 18.72 -0.56 9.35
C THR A 67 18.49 -1.98 8.87
N TRP A 68 18.64 -2.97 9.76
CA TRP A 68 18.33 -4.37 9.44
C TRP A 68 16.87 -4.55 9.04
N TRP A 69 15.95 -4.01 9.85
CA TRP A 69 14.52 -4.07 9.59
C TRP A 69 14.17 -3.50 8.21
N THR A 70 14.66 -2.29 7.89
CA THR A 70 14.34 -1.67 6.61
C THR A 70 14.97 -2.37 5.42
N ASN A 71 16.13 -3.03 5.58
CA ASN A 71 16.77 -3.80 4.51
C ASN A 71 15.97 -5.08 4.19
N VAL A 72 15.45 -5.75 5.22
CA VAL A 72 14.60 -6.94 5.06
C VAL A 72 13.27 -6.57 4.38
N PHE A 73 12.66 -5.45 4.77
CA PHE A 73 11.35 -5.02 4.27
C PHE A 73 11.44 -3.88 3.23
N GLN A 74 12.52 -3.85 2.45
CA GLN A 74 12.70 -2.85 1.41
C GLN A 74 11.77 -3.10 0.19
N PRO A 75 11.46 -2.07 -0.62
CA PRO A 75 10.55 -2.18 -1.76
C PRO A 75 10.88 -3.30 -2.74
N ASN A 76 12.16 -3.54 -3.03
CA ASN A 76 12.58 -4.55 -3.99
C ASN A 76 12.29 -5.97 -3.52
N VAL A 77 12.31 -6.23 -2.20
CA VAL A 77 11.94 -7.54 -1.64
C VAL A 77 10.46 -7.82 -1.91
N PHE A 78 9.57 -6.86 -1.65
CA PHE A 78 8.15 -7.01 -1.95
C PHE A 78 7.86 -7.14 -3.45
N ARG A 79 8.57 -6.40 -4.31
CA ARG A 79 8.43 -6.52 -5.77
C ARG A 79 8.88 -7.90 -6.27
N LEU A 80 10.00 -8.41 -5.77
CA LEU A 80 10.47 -9.76 -6.09
C LEU A 80 9.49 -10.82 -5.60
N ALA A 81 9.01 -10.70 -4.36
CA ALA A 81 8.04 -11.63 -3.80
C ALA A 81 6.71 -11.62 -4.58
N ALA A 82 6.25 -10.45 -5.02
CA ALA A 82 5.08 -10.31 -5.90
C ALA A 82 5.33 -11.00 -7.25
N LEU A 83 6.50 -10.81 -7.87
CA LEU A 83 6.86 -11.48 -9.13
C LEU A 83 6.83 -13.02 -8.98
N LEU A 84 7.48 -13.53 -7.93
CA LEU A 84 7.48 -14.97 -7.64
C LEU A 84 6.05 -15.49 -7.40
N LEU A 85 5.23 -14.73 -6.68
CA LEU A 85 3.83 -15.06 -6.45
C LEU A 85 3.01 -15.10 -7.74
N VAL A 86 3.21 -14.13 -8.65
CA VAL A 86 2.58 -14.12 -9.98
C VAL A 86 2.97 -15.37 -10.75
N ILE A 87 4.26 -15.70 -10.82
CA ILE A 87 4.76 -16.89 -11.53
C ILE A 87 4.13 -18.15 -10.95
N TRP A 88 4.10 -18.28 -9.62
CA TRP A 88 3.49 -19.42 -8.95
C TRP A 88 1.99 -19.53 -9.25
N LEU A 89 1.23 -18.43 -9.16
CA LEU A 89 -0.20 -18.40 -9.47
C LEU A 89 -0.48 -18.79 -10.93
N VAL A 90 0.33 -18.31 -11.88
CA VAL A 90 0.22 -18.69 -13.29
C VAL A 90 0.46 -20.18 -13.49
N ARG A 91 1.49 -20.76 -12.86
CA ARG A 91 1.78 -22.21 -12.92
C ARG A 91 0.66 -23.07 -12.32
N ARG A 92 -0.08 -22.54 -11.34
CA ARG A 92 -1.26 -23.19 -10.74
C ARG A 92 -2.55 -22.96 -11.54
N GLY A 93 -2.49 -22.28 -12.69
CA GLY A 93 -3.67 -21.94 -13.50
C GLY A 93 -4.52 -20.79 -12.95
N ALA A 94 -4.11 -20.16 -11.85
CA ALA A 94 -4.82 -19.06 -11.18
C ALA A 94 -4.55 -17.70 -11.85
N ARG A 95 -4.87 -17.59 -13.14
CA ARG A 95 -4.55 -16.40 -13.96
C ARG A 95 -5.16 -15.10 -13.44
N ARG A 96 -6.43 -15.12 -12.99
CA ARG A 96 -7.11 -13.91 -12.49
C ARG A 96 -6.42 -13.32 -11.24
N PRO A 97 -6.17 -14.10 -10.17
CA PRO A 97 -5.35 -13.63 -9.05
C PRO A 97 -3.96 -13.15 -9.47
N ALA A 98 -3.29 -13.87 -10.39
CA ALA A 98 -1.96 -13.48 -10.87
C ALA A 98 -1.97 -12.08 -11.52
N VAL A 99 -2.94 -11.82 -12.39
CA VAL A 99 -3.08 -10.50 -13.03
C VAL A 99 -3.41 -9.43 -11.98
N TRP A 100 -4.26 -9.73 -10.99
CA TRP A 100 -4.57 -8.77 -9.92
C TRP A 100 -3.31 -8.39 -9.12
N VAL A 101 -2.49 -9.37 -8.73
CA VAL A 101 -1.21 -9.12 -8.03
C VAL A 101 -0.30 -8.24 -8.89
N ALA A 102 -0.09 -8.61 -10.16
CA ALA A 102 0.76 -7.87 -11.08
C ALA A 102 0.29 -6.41 -11.23
N VAL A 103 -1.00 -6.20 -11.52
CA VAL A 103 -1.59 -4.86 -11.69
C VAL A 103 -1.47 -4.05 -10.40
N THR A 104 -1.78 -4.64 -9.24
CA THR A 104 -1.74 -3.93 -7.97
C THR A 104 -0.33 -3.46 -7.61
N THR A 105 0.68 -4.31 -7.81
CA THR A 105 2.09 -3.94 -7.57
C THR A 105 2.58 -2.87 -8.54
N VAL A 106 2.25 -2.99 -9.84
CA VAL A 106 2.65 -2.01 -10.86
C VAL A 106 1.97 -0.66 -10.63
N VAL A 107 0.66 -0.64 -10.40
CA VAL A 107 -0.09 0.60 -10.14
C VAL A 107 0.42 1.28 -8.87
N GLY A 108 0.66 0.53 -7.79
CA GLY A 108 1.23 1.10 -6.56
C GLY A 108 2.61 1.71 -6.78
N GLY A 109 3.47 1.04 -7.55
CA GLY A 109 4.80 1.54 -7.90
C GLY A 109 4.74 2.82 -8.76
N LEU A 110 3.91 2.84 -9.79
CA LEU A 110 3.74 3.99 -10.68
C LEU A 110 3.12 5.19 -9.97
N LEU A 111 2.07 4.97 -9.16
CA LEU A 111 1.47 6.05 -8.36
C LEU A 111 2.47 6.61 -7.35
N GLY A 112 3.18 5.74 -6.62
CA GLY A 112 4.19 6.18 -5.66
C GLY A 112 5.32 6.98 -6.33
N GLY A 113 5.82 6.52 -7.48
CA GLY A 113 6.83 7.23 -8.25
C GLY A 113 6.32 8.55 -8.84
N GLY A 114 5.13 8.54 -9.43
CA GLY A 114 4.51 9.72 -10.04
C GLY A 114 4.22 10.82 -9.01
N ILE A 115 3.58 10.47 -7.89
CA ILE A 115 3.31 11.44 -6.80
C ILE A 115 4.62 11.98 -6.24
N LYS A 116 5.65 11.14 -6.15
CA LYS A 116 6.96 11.58 -5.69
C LYS A 116 7.56 12.66 -6.58
N LEU A 117 7.46 12.51 -7.90
CA LEU A 117 7.92 13.52 -8.86
C LEU A 117 7.04 14.78 -8.85
N LEU A 118 5.73 14.62 -8.64
CA LEU A 118 4.79 15.74 -8.62
C LEU A 118 4.92 16.61 -7.36
N VAL A 119 5.13 15.99 -6.20
CA VAL A 119 5.19 16.71 -4.93
C VAL A 119 6.58 17.30 -4.69
N GLY A 120 7.65 16.63 -5.14
CA GLY A 120 8.99 17.20 -5.10
C GLY A 120 9.52 17.52 -3.69
N ARG A 121 8.95 16.92 -2.64
CA ARG A 121 9.29 17.25 -1.25
C ARG A 121 10.70 16.82 -0.88
N ASP A 122 11.47 17.72 -0.27
CA ASP A 122 12.77 17.42 0.30
C ASP A 122 12.70 16.51 1.53
N ARG A 123 13.76 15.74 1.73
CA ARG A 123 13.93 14.86 2.89
C ARG A 123 14.35 15.68 4.12
N PRO A 124 14.26 15.10 5.33
CA PRO A 124 14.91 15.70 6.50
C PRO A 124 16.39 15.96 6.22
N ASP A 125 16.80 17.22 6.40
CA ASP A 125 18.20 17.64 6.34
C ASP A 125 18.72 17.70 7.78
N LEU A 126 19.40 16.64 8.19
CA LEU A 126 19.85 16.43 9.57
C LEU A 126 21.36 16.61 9.63
N LEU A 127 21.85 17.26 10.69
CA LEU A 127 23.28 17.57 10.88
C LEU A 127 24.16 16.30 10.87
N GLU A 128 23.68 15.24 11.52
CA GLU A 128 24.38 13.96 11.62
C GLU A 128 23.50 12.82 11.10
N PRO A 129 23.47 12.56 9.78
CA PRO A 129 22.60 11.55 9.19
C PRO A 129 23.15 10.13 9.40
N VAL A 130 22.36 9.24 10.02
CA VAL A 130 22.70 7.81 10.21
C VAL A 130 22.37 6.96 8.98
N ALA A 131 21.58 7.49 8.06
CA ALA A 131 21.27 6.87 6.77
C ALA A 131 21.05 7.93 5.70
N ARG A 132 21.27 7.57 4.43
CA ARG A 132 20.99 8.45 3.28
C ARG A 132 20.04 7.77 2.31
N ALA A 133 19.16 8.57 1.70
CA ALA A 133 18.25 8.10 0.67
C ALA A 133 18.18 9.13 -0.46
N VAL A 134 18.16 8.64 -1.70
CA VAL A 134 18.15 9.48 -2.91
C VAL A 134 16.71 9.84 -3.31
N GLY A 135 16.56 10.98 -3.97
CA GLY A 135 15.29 11.50 -4.51
C GLY A 135 14.33 12.03 -3.45
N TYR A 136 13.14 12.45 -3.86
CA TYR A 136 12.16 13.12 -2.99
C TYR A 136 11.61 12.24 -1.86
N ALA A 137 11.05 12.86 -0.83
CA ALA A 137 10.61 12.22 0.40
C ALA A 137 9.16 11.70 0.32
N PHE A 138 8.23 12.49 -0.23
CA PHE A 138 6.80 12.19 -0.20
C PHE A 138 6.33 11.42 -1.45
N PRO A 139 5.46 10.40 -1.33
CA PRO A 139 5.23 9.59 -0.14
C PRO A 139 6.39 8.59 0.06
N SER A 140 6.47 8.00 1.25
CA SER A 140 7.48 6.97 1.53
C SER A 140 7.24 5.71 0.70
N GLY A 141 8.18 5.39 -0.19
CA GLY A 141 8.15 4.18 -1.01
C GLY A 141 8.28 2.89 -0.19
N HIS A 142 9.03 2.91 0.92
CA HIS A 142 9.16 1.75 1.81
C HIS A 142 7.83 1.42 2.48
N ALA A 143 7.20 2.40 3.11
CA ALA A 143 5.89 2.23 3.74
C ALA A 143 4.82 1.77 2.74
N LEU A 144 4.80 2.41 1.55
CA LEU A 144 3.87 2.04 0.47
C LEU A 144 4.04 0.60 0.00
N ASN A 145 5.27 0.19 -0.35
CA ASN A 145 5.48 -1.16 -0.92
C ASN A 145 5.27 -2.25 0.13
N ALA A 146 5.61 -1.99 1.40
CA ALA A 146 5.32 -2.91 2.49
C ALA A 146 3.79 -3.08 2.69
N ALA A 147 3.04 -1.97 2.73
CA ALA A 147 1.58 -2.01 2.84
C ALA A 147 0.91 -2.74 1.67
N VAL A 148 1.29 -2.41 0.42
CA VAL A 148 0.78 -3.08 -0.78
C VAL A 148 1.11 -4.57 -0.78
N GLY A 149 2.36 -4.93 -0.51
CA GLY A 149 2.82 -6.32 -0.53
C GLY A 149 2.11 -7.18 0.53
N MET A 150 1.97 -6.67 1.75
CA MET A 150 1.25 -7.40 2.79
C MET A 150 -0.25 -7.51 2.54
N ALA A 151 -0.89 -6.46 1.99
CA ALA A 151 -2.29 -6.53 1.58
C ALA A 151 -2.50 -7.60 0.50
N VAL A 152 -1.59 -7.69 -0.47
CA VAL A 152 -1.58 -8.76 -1.48
C VAL A 152 -1.50 -10.14 -0.81
N PHE A 153 -0.57 -10.34 0.13
CA PHE A 153 -0.44 -11.64 0.80
C PHE A 153 -1.69 -12.02 1.60
N VAL A 154 -2.30 -11.09 2.33
CA VAL A 154 -3.55 -11.34 3.07
C VAL A 154 -4.69 -11.74 2.13
N VAL A 155 -4.82 -11.07 0.98
CA VAL A 155 -5.89 -11.37 0.00
C VAL A 155 -5.68 -12.73 -0.66
N ILE A 156 -4.45 -13.11 -0.98
CA ILE A 156 -4.14 -14.39 -1.64
C ILE A 156 -4.16 -15.56 -0.65
N PHE A 157 -3.73 -15.33 0.59
CA PHE A 157 -3.63 -16.37 1.63
C PHE A 157 -4.45 -16.02 2.89
N PRO A 158 -5.77 -15.82 2.77
CA PRO A 158 -6.60 -15.32 3.88
C PRO A 158 -6.69 -16.27 5.07
N HIS A 159 -6.40 -17.56 4.84
CA HIS A 159 -6.40 -18.62 5.85
C HIS A 159 -5.17 -18.59 6.77
N VAL A 160 -4.09 -17.89 6.40
CA VAL A 160 -2.87 -17.79 7.21
C VAL A 160 -3.05 -16.65 8.22
N ARG A 161 -3.54 -16.98 9.42
CA ARG A 161 -3.91 -16.00 10.45
C ARG A 161 -2.77 -15.04 10.82
N ALA A 162 -1.53 -15.52 10.83
CA ALA A 162 -0.35 -14.70 11.12
C ALA A 162 -0.16 -13.54 10.13
N LEU A 163 -0.62 -13.67 8.87
CA LEU A 163 -0.50 -12.59 7.88
C LEU A 163 -1.33 -11.37 8.23
N TRP A 164 -2.43 -11.52 8.96
CA TRP A 164 -3.27 -10.39 9.37
C TRP A 164 -2.53 -9.48 10.36
N ALA A 165 -1.84 -10.07 11.34
CA ALA A 165 -0.98 -9.32 12.24
C ALA A 165 0.21 -8.72 11.49
N ALA A 166 0.88 -9.53 10.66
CA ALA A 166 2.02 -9.08 9.86
C ALA A 166 1.67 -7.93 8.91
N ALA A 167 0.44 -7.88 8.39
CA ALA A 167 -0.02 -6.82 7.49
C ALA A 167 -0.18 -5.47 8.17
N VAL A 168 -0.20 -5.41 9.49
CA VAL A 168 -0.13 -4.17 10.26
C VAL A 168 1.31 -3.93 10.73
N LEU A 169 1.92 -4.95 11.35
CA LEU A 169 3.22 -4.80 12.00
C LEU A 169 4.35 -4.49 11.01
N ILE A 170 4.38 -5.15 9.85
CA ILE A 170 5.47 -4.96 8.87
C ILE A 170 5.41 -3.55 8.26
N PRO A 171 4.27 -3.07 7.71
CA PRO A 171 4.21 -1.73 7.16
C PRO A 171 4.44 -0.64 8.21
N VAL A 172 3.85 -0.78 9.41
CA VAL A 172 4.01 0.21 10.50
C VAL A 172 5.47 0.22 11.01
N GLY A 173 6.07 -0.95 11.26
CA GLY A 173 7.47 -1.02 11.66
C GLY A 173 8.41 -0.46 10.59
N THR A 174 8.10 -0.69 9.32
CA THR A 174 8.84 -0.10 8.19
C THR A 174 8.67 1.41 8.12
N ALA A 175 7.46 1.94 8.38
CA ALA A 175 7.22 3.37 8.46
C ALA A 175 8.03 4.02 9.59
N VAL A 176 7.97 3.43 10.79
CA VAL A 176 8.72 3.89 11.96
C VAL A 176 10.22 3.89 11.69
N SER A 177 10.77 2.80 11.13
CA SER A 177 12.20 2.72 10.86
C SER A 177 12.69 3.83 9.92
N ARG A 178 11.87 4.28 8.96
CA ARG A 178 12.24 5.38 8.07
C ARG A 178 12.32 6.73 8.78
N VAL A 179 11.48 6.97 9.78
CA VAL A 179 11.53 8.21 10.58
C VAL A 179 12.69 8.15 11.57
N VAL A 180 12.89 7.01 12.24
CA VAL A 180 14.03 6.81 13.16
C VAL A 180 15.37 6.97 12.45
N LEU A 181 15.50 6.46 11.22
CA LEU A 181 16.72 6.62 10.42
C LEU A 181 16.86 8.01 9.78
N GLY A 182 15.91 8.93 10.02
CA GLY A 182 16.00 10.32 9.58
C GLY A 182 15.87 10.55 8.07
N VAL A 183 15.32 9.59 7.31
CA VAL A 183 15.26 9.70 5.84
C VAL A 183 13.88 10.09 5.30
N HIS A 184 12.86 10.14 6.15
CA HIS A 184 11.49 10.53 5.81
C HIS A 184 10.83 11.26 6.98
N TRP A 185 9.95 12.20 6.65
CA TRP A 185 9.05 12.84 7.61
C TRP A 185 7.93 11.88 8.02
N THR A 186 7.31 12.13 9.18
CA THR A 186 6.18 11.33 9.68
C THR A 186 5.01 11.34 8.69
N SER A 187 4.68 12.48 8.12
CA SER A 187 3.63 12.59 7.09
C SER A 187 3.95 11.82 5.80
N ASP A 188 5.22 11.68 5.41
CA ASP A 188 5.59 10.90 4.22
C ASP A 188 5.26 9.42 4.41
N VAL A 189 5.54 8.89 5.61
CA VAL A 189 5.31 7.48 5.92
C VAL A 189 3.84 7.18 6.12
N VAL A 190 3.08 8.09 6.76
CA VAL A 190 1.63 8.00 6.88
C VAL A 190 0.98 8.03 5.48
N ALA A 191 1.39 8.94 4.61
CA ALA A 191 0.90 8.99 3.24
C ALA A 191 1.22 7.70 2.46
N GLY A 192 2.41 7.14 2.66
CA GLY A 192 2.80 5.85 2.07
C GLY A 192 1.89 4.70 2.53
N LEU A 193 1.57 4.61 3.83
CA LEU A 193 0.66 3.61 4.38
C LEU A 193 -0.77 3.77 3.84
N LEU A 194 -1.29 5.00 3.82
CA LEU A 194 -2.63 5.30 3.31
C LEU A 194 -2.75 4.91 1.83
N LEU A 195 -1.80 5.35 1.00
CA LEU A 195 -1.79 4.98 -0.42
C LEU A 195 -1.62 3.48 -0.62
N GLY A 196 -0.80 2.84 0.21
CA GLY A 196 -0.59 1.40 0.19
C GLY A 196 -1.81 0.57 0.64
N ALA A 197 -2.76 1.16 1.36
CA ALA A 197 -4.07 0.56 1.66
C ALA A 197 -5.08 0.81 0.53
N VAL A 198 -5.11 2.02 -0.03
CA VAL A 198 -6.05 2.42 -1.10
C VAL A 198 -5.84 1.61 -2.37
N VAL A 199 -4.60 1.47 -2.84
CA VAL A 199 -4.28 0.80 -4.10
C VAL A 199 -4.82 -0.63 -4.17
N PRO A 200 -4.46 -1.56 -3.26
CA PRO A 200 -4.99 -2.93 -3.29
C PRO A 200 -6.50 -3.00 -3.08
N ALA A 201 -7.09 -2.09 -2.29
CA ALA A 201 -8.53 -2.06 -2.07
C ALA A 201 -9.30 -1.68 -3.34
N ILE A 202 -8.87 -0.62 -4.04
CA ILE A 202 -9.47 -0.18 -5.30
C ILE A 202 -9.27 -1.24 -6.39
N THR A 203 -8.05 -1.75 -6.58
CA THR A 203 -7.79 -2.74 -7.63
C THR A 203 -8.59 -4.01 -7.38
N LEU A 204 -8.70 -4.48 -6.12
CA LEU A 204 -9.50 -5.65 -5.78
C LEU A 204 -10.98 -5.43 -6.09
N LEU A 205 -11.51 -4.26 -5.74
CA LEU A 205 -12.89 -3.89 -6.03
C LEU A 205 -13.18 -3.91 -7.54
N VAL A 206 -12.29 -3.32 -8.34
CA VAL A 206 -12.39 -3.33 -9.81
C VAL A 206 -12.36 -4.76 -10.35
N PHE A 207 -11.43 -5.59 -9.88
CA PHE A 207 -11.32 -6.99 -10.33
C PHE A 207 -12.53 -7.83 -9.95
N ARG A 208 -13.09 -7.64 -8.76
CA ARG A 208 -14.32 -8.34 -8.32
C ARG A 208 -15.52 -7.97 -9.19
N ARG A 209 -15.68 -6.69 -9.54
CA ARG A 209 -16.76 -6.24 -10.44
C ARG A 209 -16.59 -6.73 -11.87
N ALA A 210 -15.37 -6.70 -12.40
CA ALA A 210 -15.07 -7.25 -13.73
C ALA A 210 -15.33 -8.77 -13.79
N GLY A 211 -15.16 -9.47 -12.66
CA GLY A 211 -15.43 -10.90 -12.53
C GLY A 211 -16.90 -11.29 -12.43
N ALA A 212 -17.78 -10.38 -11.96
CA ALA A 212 -19.18 -10.64 -11.67
C ALA A 212 -20.15 -10.42 -12.85
N ARG A 213 -19.66 -9.98 -14.02
CA ARG A 213 -20.52 -9.81 -15.21
C ARG A 213 -21.13 -11.16 -15.62
N PRO A 214 -22.48 -11.28 -15.75
CA PRO A 214 -23.11 -12.52 -16.18
C PRO A 214 -22.56 -12.93 -17.54
N ARG A 215 -22.05 -14.15 -17.66
CA ARG A 215 -21.87 -14.79 -18.96
C ARG A 215 -23.24 -14.78 -19.63
N ARG A 216 -23.44 -13.94 -20.66
CA ARG A 216 -24.61 -14.00 -21.53
C ARG A 216 -24.75 -15.48 -21.93
N ARG A 217 -25.79 -16.16 -21.43
CA ARG A 217 -26.13 -17.50 -21.94
C ARG A 217 -26.40 -17.29 -23.42
N VAL A 218 -25.51 -17.79 -24.27
CA VAL A 218 -25.79 -17.93 -25.69
C VAL A 218 -27.01 -18.83 -25.74
N GLY A 219 -28.16 -18.26 -26.13
CA GLY A 219 -29.41 -18.99 -26.23
C GLY A 219 -29.21 -20.14 -27.21
N VAL A 220 -29.21 -21.36 -26.71
CA VAL A 220 -29.40 -22.54 -27.54
C VAL A 220 -30.82 -22.43 -28.07
N ARG A 221 -30.96 -22.02 -29.33
CA ARG A 221 -32.23 -22.16 -30.06
C ARG A 221 -32.47 -23.66 -30.22
N SER A 222 -33.36 -24.22 -29.41
CA SER A 222 -34.02 -25.48 -29.73
C SER A 222 -34.90 -25.21 -30.96
N GLY A 223 -34.48 -25.72 -32.12
CA GLY A 223 -35.36 -25.79 -33.29
C GLY A 223 -36.51 -26.77 -33.02
N PRO A 224 -37.71 -26.56 -33.59
CA PRO A 224 -38.80 -27.51 -33.41
C PRO A 224 -38.47 -28.83 -34.10
N LEU A 225 -38.74 -29.94 -33.41
CA LEU A 225 -38.83 -31.27 -34.03
C LEU A 225 -40.07 -31.26 -34.94
N GLY A 226 -39.83 -31.40 -36.23
CA GLY A 226 -40.82 -31.66 -37.27
C GLY A 226 -40.28 -32.71 -38.21
#